data_AF-A0A7X7I8H7-F1
#
_entry.id   AF-A0A7X7I8H7-F1
#
_cell.length_a   1.000
_cell.length_b   1.000
_cell.length_c   1.000
_cell.angle_alpha   90.00
_cell.angle_beta   90.00
_cell.angle_gamma   90.00
#
_symmetry.space_group_name_H-M   'P 1'
#
loop_
_entity.id
_entity.type
_entity.pdbx_description
1 polymer ?
#
loop_
_entity_poly.entity_id
_entity_poly.type
_entity_poly.pdbx_seq_one_letter_code
_entity_poly.pdbx_strand_id
1 'polypeptide(L)'
;MCYAYVLYALSTLIPRNKNESDEIAHTTTTEKKINDKKSDNIPDYKVCHSYKFRFDGGISYYVYVKGCDYKLKTYKEDIRAIVSDMVKKKGKKLSIEFFNSEETLNNAFFKYYNQVTKQENRLLTKKEIIDNEHHYIAMFSGGGGAEYGFNNRLDFYPCTGPDSLVTKQYMANEIYNP
;
A
#
# COMPACT_ATOMS: atom_id res chain seq x y z
N MET A 1 45.88 -14.84 31.95
CA MET A 1 46.93 -14.75 30.91
C MET A 1 46.80 -13.41 30.23
N CYS A 2 47.80 -12.54 30.42
CA CYS A 2 47.91 -11.24 29.79
C CYS A 2 48.67 -11.38 28.46
N TYR A 3 48.24 -10.69 27.42
CA TYR A 3 49.12 -10.24 26.35
C TYR A 3 48.74 -8.83 25.96
N ALA A 4 49.74 -7.97 25.90
CA ALA A 4 49.68 -6.55 25.63
C ALA A 4 50.48 -6.24 24.34
N TYR A 5 50.11 -5.12 23.69
CA TYR A 5 50.78 -4.41 22.58
C TYR A 5 50.88 -5.19 21.25
N VAL A 6 50.65 -4.58 20.07
CA VAL A 6 51.42 -3.46 19.51
C VAL A 6 50.57 -2.63 18.52
N LEU A 7 50.65 -1.30 18.68
CA LEU A 7 50.29 -0.27 17.70
C LEU A 7 51.26 -0.31 16.50
N TYR A 8 50.73 -0.32 15.28
CA TYR A 8 51.45 0.22 14.12
C TYR A 8 50.53 1.18 13.35
N ALA A 9 50.86 2.47 13.48
CA ALA A 9 50.51 3.46 12.48
C ALA A 9 51.57 3.39 11.37
N LEU A 10 51.14 3.16 10.13
CA LEU A 10 51.91 3.55 8.96
C LEU A 10 51.00 4.32 8.00
N SER A 11 51.16 5.63 8.02
CA SER A 11 50.74 6.55 6.99
C SER A 11 51.57 6.33 5.73
N THR A 12 50.93 6.02 4.61
CA THR A 12 51.49 6.28 3.29
C THR A 12 50.44 6.97 2.43
N LEU A 13 50.74 8.24 2.14
CA LEU A 13 50.11 9.06 1.12
C LEU A 13 50.11 8.35 -0.24
N ILE A 14 48.96 8.31 -0.90
CA ILE A 14 48.85 8.10 -2.36
C ILE A 14 47.83 9.13 -2.88
N PRO A 15 48.11 9.83 -4.00
CA PRO A 15 47.65 11.20 -4.25
C PRO A 15 46.24 11.33 -4.83
N ARG A 16 45.65 12.51 -4.59
CA ARG A 16 44.53 13.09 -5.35
C ARG A 16 44.83 13.05 -6.85
N ASN A 17 43.98 12.39 -7.63
CA ASN A 17 43.77 12.75 -9.03
C ASN A 17 42.36 13.32 -9.19
N LYS A 18 42.29 14.43 -9.91
CA LYS A 18 41.10 15.22 -10.22
C LYS A 18 40.40 14.63 -11.45
N ASN A 19 39.11 14.96 -11.54
CA ASN A 19 38.22 14.90 -12.71
C ASN A 19 37.46 13.58 -12.89
N GLU A 20 36.24 13.56 -12.35
CA GLU A 20 35.05 13.21 -13.14
C GLU A 20 33.84 13.84 -12.43
N SER A 21 33.27 14.82 -13.12
CA SER A 21 32.08 15.57 -12.74
C SER A 21 30.86 14.80 -13.22
N ASP A 22 30.32 13.92 -12.37
CA ASP A 22 29.00 13.36 -12.59
C ASP A 22 27.99 14.11 -11.73
N GLU A 23 27.40 15.08 -12.43
CA GLU A 23 26.07 15.67 -12.26
C GLU A 23 25.15 14.82 -11.37
N ILE A 24 25.01 15.20 -10.10
CA ILE A 24 23.91 14.72 -9.25
C ILE A 24 22.65 15.39 -9.80
N ALA A 25 22.04 14.73 -10.79
CA ALA A 25 20.73 15.06 -11.30
C ALA A 25 19.74 15.01 -10.14
N HIS A 26 19.43 16.20 -9.64
CA HIS A 26 18.30 16.51 -8.79
C HIS A 26 17.05 16.07 -9.56
N THR A 27 16.65 14.80 -9.40
CA THR A 27 15.42 14.29 -10.00
C THR A 27 14.26 14.82 -9.18
N THR A 28 13.92 16.07 -9.48
CA THR A 28 12.64 16.70 -9.20
C THR A 28 11.58 15.75 -9.75
N THR A 29 10.99 14.94 -8.86
CA THR A 29 9.81 14.15 -9.24
C THR A 29 8.67 15.13 -9.34
N THR A 30 8.43 15.54 -10.59
CA THR A 30 7.35 16.37 -11.08
C THR A 30 6.05 16.04 -10.35
N GLU A 31 5.53 17.00 -9.58
CA GLU A 31 4.16 17.01 -9.11
C GLU A 31 3.24 16.95 -10.34
N LYS A 32 2.85 15.75 -10.75
CA LYS A 32 1.79 15.57 -11.72
C LYS A 32 0.50 15.85 -10.98
N LYS A 33 0.05 17.11 -11.01
CA LYS A 33 -1.30 17.50 -10.61
C LYS A 33 -2.26 16.78 -11.54
N ILE A 34 -2.71 15.59 -11.12
CA ILE A 34 -3.72 14.82 -11.83
C ILE A 34 -5.00 15.66 -11.74
N ASN A 35 -5.36 16.27 -12.87
CA ASN A 35 -6.60 16.99 -13.00
C ASN A 35 -7.70 15.92 -13.01
N ASP A 36 -8.38 15.75 -11.87
CA ASP A 36 -9.48 14.81 -11.68
C ASP A 36 -10.62 15.14 -12.65
N LYS A 37 -10.60 14.53 -13.84
CA LYS A 37 -11.83 14.33 -14.61
C LYS A 37 -12.65 13.30 -13.84
N LYS A 38 -13.62 13.78 -13.05
CA LYS A 38 -14.68 12.94 -12.48
C LYS A 38 -15.30 12.11 -13.61
N SER A 39 -15.09 10.81 -13.56
CA SER A 39 -16.04 9.88 -14.15
C SER A 39 -17.32 10.05 -13.35
N ASP A 40 -18.40 10.55 -13.98
CA ASP A 40 -19.71 10.65 -13.34
C ASP A 40 -20.34 9.27 -13.07
N ASN A 41 -19.72 8.19 -13.57
CA ASN A 41 -20.15 6.82 -13.31
C ASN A 41 -19.21 6.17 -12.28
N ILE A 42 -19.69 6.02 -11.05
CA ILE A 42 -19.00 5.28 -9.99
C ILE A 42 -19.28 3.79 -10.23
N PRO A 43 -18.26 2.92 -10.33
CA PRO A 43 -18.45 1.49 -10.47
C PRO A 43 -19.29 0.91 -9.33
N ASP A 44 -20.06 -0.15 -9.60
CA ASP A 44 -20.81 -0.86 -8.56
C ASP A 44 -19.85 -1.52 -7.56
N TYR A 45 -20.05 -1.22 -6.28
CA TYR A 45 -19.21 -1.72 -5.19
C TYR A 45 -20.03 -1.98 -3.93
N LYS A 46 -19.58 -2.95 -3.12
CA LYS A 46 -20.24 -3.36 -1.88
C LYS A 46 -19.26 -3.31 -0.72
N VAL A 47 -19.63 -2.59 0.33
CA VAL A 47 -18.92 -2.67 1.62
C VAL A 47 -19.38 -3.94 2.33
N CYS A 48 -18.51 -4.94 2.39
CA CYS A 48 -18.86 -6.24 2.98
C CYS A 48 -18.60 -6.26 4.49
N HIS A 49 -17.48 -5.67 4.94
CA HIS A 49 -17.13 -5.58 6.36
C HIS A 49 -16.57 -4.21 6.73
N SER A 50 -16.63 -3.91 8.02
CA SER A 50 -15.94 -2.77 8.62
C SER A 50 -15.52 -3.06 10.05
N TYR A 51 -14.39 -2.50 10.49
CA TYR A 51 -13.99 -2.53 11.90
C TYR A 51 -13.29 -1.23 12.33
N LYS A 52 -13.26 -0.99 13.64
CA LYS A 52 -12.67 0.21 14.25
C LYS A 52 -11.54 -0.16 15.22
N PHE A 53 -10.45 -0.70 14.67
CA PHE A 53 -9.25 -1.12 15.41
C PHE A 53 -8.01 -0.29 15.07
N ARG A 54 -8.14 0.77 14.26
CA ARG A 54 -7.01 1.65 13.96
C ARG A 54 -6.62 2.43 15.21
N PHE A 55 -5.32 2.56 15.47
CA PHE A 55 -4.78 3.30 16.61
C PHE A 55 -5.24 4.76 16.64
N ASP A 56 -5.44 5.36 15.46
CA ASP A 56 -5.92 6.73 15.32
C ASP A 56 -7.45 6.85 15.44
N GLY A 57 -8.20 5.75 15.59
CA GLY A 57 -9.66 5.75 15.66
C GLY A 57 -10.38 5.81 14.32
N GLY A 58 -9.66 5.71 13.18
CA GLY A 58 -10.26 5.55 11.85
C GLY A 58 -10.96 4.21 11.67
N ILE A 59 -11.79 4.10 10.62
CA ILE A 59 -12.52 2.87 10.30
C ILE A 59 -11.90 2.20 9.07
N SER A 60 -11.63 0.91 9.16
CA SER A 60 -11.22 0.11 8.00
C SER A 60 -12.43 -0.52 7.34
N TYR A 61 -12.51 -0.45 6.01
CA TYR A 61 -13.56 -1.03 5.19
C TYR A 61 -13.01 -2.08 4.24
N TYR A 62 -13.71 -3.19 4.10
CA TYR A 62 -13.41 -4.24 3.13
C TYR A 62 -14.47 -4.18 2.04
N VAL A 63 -14.03 -3.89 0.82
CA VAL A 63 -14.90 -3.52 -0.30
C VAL A 63 -14.75 -4.52 -1.43
N TYR A 64 -15.86 -5.10 -1.84
CA TYR A 64 -15.96 -5.91 -3.03
C TYR A 64 -16.30 -5.04 -4.24
N VAL A 65 -15.54 -5.19 -5.33
CA VAL A 65 -15.78 -4.51 -6.61
C VAL A 65 -15.94 -5.56 -7.71
N LYS A 66 -17.16 -5.70 -8.21
CA LYS A 66 -17.49 -6.77 -9.16
C LYS A 66 -16.78 -6.53 -10.49
N GLY A 67 -16.07 -7.54 -10.97
CA GLY A 67 -15.45 -7.52 -12.31
C GLY A 67 -14.28 -6.53 -12.46
N CYS A 68 -13.80 -5.94 -11.37
CA CYS A 68 -12.63 -5.07 -11.39
C CYS A 68 -11.36 -5.94 -11.38
N ASP A 69 -10.46 -5.72 -12.33
CA ASP A 69 -9.18 -6.41 -12.46
C ASP A 69 -8.14 -5.40 -12.93
N TYR A 70 -6.92 -5.52 -12.42
CA TYR A 70 -5.78 -4.66 -12.76
C TYR A 70 -5.42 -4.63 -14.25
N LYS A 71 -5.84 -5.64 -15.01
CA LYS A 71 -5.69 -5.71 -16.47
C LYS A 71 -6.62 -4.75 -17.21
N LEU A 72 -7.67 -4.25 -16.55
CA LEU A 72 -8.58 -3.28 -17.15
C LEU A 72 -7.92 -1.91 -17.23
N LYS A 73 -8.11 -1.23 -18.36
CA LYS A 73 -7.55 0.11 -18.58
C LYS A 73 -8.12 1.15 -17.61
N THR A 74 -9.36 0.97 -17.15
CA THR A 74 -10.09 1.89 -16.26
C THR A 74 -9.85 1.62 -14.79
N TYR A 75 -9.17 0.54 -14.45
CA TYR A 75 -9.04 0.04 -13.08
C TYR A 75 -8.63 1.12 -12.07
N LYS A 76 -7.62 1.94 -12.40
CA LYS A 76 -7.13 2.96 -11.45
C LYS A 76 -8.15 4.07 -11.27
N GLU A 77 -8.79 4.52 -12.34
CA GLU A 77 -9.83 5.54 -12.33
C GLU A 77 -11.08 5.06 -11.56
N ASP A 78 -11.46 3.79 -11.75
CA ASP A 78 -12.56 3.13 -11.05
C ASP A 78 -12.32 3.10 -9.54
N ILE A 79 -11.13 2.69 -9.10
CA ILE A 79 -10.76 2.68 -7.68
C ILE A 79 -10.76 4.11 -7.11
N ARG A 80 -10.19 5.10 -7.81
CA ARG A 80 -10.21 6.50 -7.36
C ARG A 80 -11.63 7.03 -7.18
N ALA A 81 -12.54 6.72 -8.12
CA ALA A 81 -13.94 7.11 -8.04
C ALA A 81 -14.62 6.52 -6.79
N ILE A 82 -14.38 5.24 -6.50
CA ILE A 82 -14.94 4.58 -5.30
C ILE A 82 -14.36 5.19 -4.02
N VAL A 83 -13.03 5.43 -3.97
CA VAL A 83 -12.39 6.07 -2.82
C VAL A 83 -12.98 7.46 -2.57
N SER A 84 -13.10 8.29 -3.61
CA SER A 84 -13.72 9.62 -3.53
C SER A 84 -15.14 9.57 -2.99
N ASP A 85 -15.95 8.65 -3.51
CA ASP A 85 -17.34 8.49 -3.08
C ASP A 85 -17.43 8.02 -1.61
N MET A 86 -16.59 7.08 -1.20
CA MET A 86 -16.54 6.62 0.18
C MET A 86 -16.05 7.70 1.15
N VAL A 87 -15.03 8.46 0.79
CA VAL A 87 -14.53 9.59 1.60
C VAL A 87 -15.63 10.66 1.75
N LYS A 88 -16.36 10.95 0.67
CA LYS A 88 -17.52 11.87 0.72
C LYS A 88 -18.63 11.35 1.65
N LYS A 89 -18.92 10.06 1.64
CA LYS A 89 -20.01 9.44 2.42
C LYS A 89 -19.64 9.16 3.88
N LYS A 90 -18.38 8.85 4.18
CA LYS A 90 -17.93 8.28 5.47
C LYS A 90 -16.86 9.12 6.17
N GLY A 91 -16.36 10.17 5.52
CA GLY A 91 -15.33 11.05 6.05
C GLY A 91 -13.91 10.62 5.64
N LYS A 92 -12.93 11.49 5.90
CA LYS A 92 -11.55 11.33 5.43
C LYS A 92 -10.73 10.32 6.24
N LYS A 93 -11.18 9.96 7.45
CA LYS A 93 -10.44 9.12 8.39
C LYS A 93 -10.84 7.65 8.28
N LEU A 94 -10.46 7.03 7.16
CA LEU A 94 -10.79 5.66 6.84
C LEU A 94 -9.66 4.94 6.10
N SER A 95 -9.66 3.60 6.16
CA SER A 95 -8.89 2.73 5.28
C SER A 95 -9.85 1.93 4.42
N ILE A 96 -9.46 1.61 3.19
CA ILE A 96 -10.26 0.78 2.29
C ILE A 96 -9.37 -0.30 1.70
N GLU A 97 -9.81 -1.54 1.82
CA GLU A 97 -9.19 -2.72 1.24
C GLU A 97 -10.12 -3.27 0.14
N PHE A 98 -9.64 -3.29 -1.11
CA PHE A 98 -10.45 -3.63 -2.27
C PHE A 98 -10.18 -5.05 -2.76
N PHE A 99 -11.24 -5.80 -3.06
CA PHE A 99 -11.19 -7.17 -3.56
C PHE A 99 -12.14 -7.38 -4.74
N ASN A 100 -11.78 -8.27 -5.67
CA ASN A 100 -12.67 -8.72 -6.75
C ASN A 100 -13.23 -10.14 -6.54
N SER A 101 -13.03 -10.68 -5.34
CA SER A 101 -13.63 -11.95 -4.88
C SER A 101 -14.16 -11.77 -3.45
N GLU A 102 -15.44 -12.06 -3.22
CA GLU A 102 -16.04 -11.99 -1.89
C GLU A 102 -15.43 -13.03 -0.93
N GLU A 103 -15.07 -14.21 -1.43
CA GLU A 103 -14.43 -15.27 -0.64
C GLU A 103 -13.08 -14.80 -0.10
N THR A 104 -12.25 -14.26 -0.98
CA THR A 104 -10.93 -13.71 -0.64
C THR A 104 -11.05 -12.57 0.37
N LEU A 105 -12.00 -11.65 0.15
CA LEU A 105 -12.30 -10.56 1.06
C LEU A 105 -12.63 -11.09 2.47
N ASN A 106 -13.52 -12.08 2.56
CA ASN A 106 -13.92 -12.69 3.83
C ASN A 106 -12.73 -13.34 4.53
N ASN A 107 -11.91 -14.10 3.80
CA ASN A 107 -10.71 -14.73 4.35
C ASN A 107 -9.71 -13.70 4.89
N ALA A 108 -9.47 -12.61 4.15
CA ALA A 108 -8.62 -11.51 4.58
C ALA A 108 -9.17 -10.81 5.83
N PHE A 109 -10.47 -10.51 5.85
CA PHE A 109 -11.14 -9.88 6.99
C PHE A 109 -11.06 -10.75 8.25
N PHE A 110 -11.49 -12.02 8.17
CA PHE A 110 -11.53 -12.89 9.35
C PHE A 110 -10.14 -13.22 9.88
N LYS A 111 -9.11 -13.31 9.02
CA LYS A 111 -7.72 -13.40 9.47
C LYS A 111 -7.37 -12.21 10.39
N TYR A 112 -7.58 -10.98 9.92
CA TYR A 112 -7.21 -9.80 10.70
C TYR A 112 -8.10 -9.63 11.94
N TYR A 113 -9.41 -9.77 11.76
CA TYR A 113 -10.38 -9.65 12.85
C TYR A 113 -10.09 -10.65 13.97
N ASN A 114 -9.81 -11.92 13.66
CA ASN A 114 -9.53 -12.92 14.68
C ASN A 114 -8.18 -12.68 15.36
N GLN A 115 -7.17 -12.17 14.63
CA GLN A 115 -5.89 -11.78 15.21
C GLN A 115 -6.06 -10.64 16.23
N VAL A 116 -6.86 -9.63 15.91
CA VAL A 116 -7.08 -8.48 16.80
C VAL A 116 -8.00 -8.84 17.98
N THR A 117 -9.06 -9.62 17.75
CA THR A 117 -10.03 -10.01 18.79
C THR A 117 -9.60 -11.22 19.61
N LYS A 118 -8.50 -11.88 19.23
CA LYS A 118 -7.96 -13.11 19.86
C LYS A 118 -8.99 -14.25 19.90
N GLN A 119 -9.98 -14.24 19.00
CA GLN A 119 -11.06 -15.23 18.98
C GLN A 119 -10.61 -16.56 18.37
N GLU A 120 -9.64 -16.56 17.44
CA GLU A 120 -9.07 -17.79 16.88
C GLU A 120 -7.80 -17.51 16.06
N ASN A 121 -6.71 -18.24 16.28
CA ASN A 121 -5.50 -18.11 15.44
C ASN A 121 -5.58 -19.02 14.20
N ARG A 122 -6.64 -18.87 13.39
CA ARG A 122 -6.69 -19.55 12.09
C ARG A 122 -5.68 -18.92 11.14
N LEU A 123 -4.69 -19.71 10.72
CA LEU A 123 -3.78 -19.31 9.65
C LEU A 123 -4.45 -19.55 8.29
N LEU A 124 -4.18 -18.65 7.33
CA LEU A 124 -4.55 -18.90 5.94
C LEU A 124 -3.73 -20.06 5.39
N THR A 125 -4.38 -20.94 4.64
CA THR A 125 -3.73 -21.95 3.82
C THR A 125 -2.91 -21.30 2.72
N LYS A 126 -1.94 -22.04 2.16
CA LYS A 126 -1.13 -21.56 1.02
C LYS A 126 -2.00 -21.15 -0.18
N LYS A 127 -3.10 -21.88 -0.42
CA LYS A 127 -4.07 -21.53 -1.47
C LYS A 127 -4.75 -20.19 -1.19
N GLU A 128 -5.27 -19.99 0.02
CA GLU A 128 -5.90 -18.72 0.39
C GLU A 128 -4.94 -17.52 0.31
N ILE A 129 -3.65 -17.74 0.62
CA ILE A 129 -2.60 -16.71 0.44
C ILE A 129 -2.46 -16.35 -1.04
N ILE A 130 -2.33 -17.35 -1.92
CA ILE A 130 -2.22 -17.14 -3.36
C ILE A 130 -3.49 -16.49 -3.91
N ASP A 131 -4.67 -16.89 -3.45
CA ASP A 131 -5.94 -16.30 -3.88
C ASP A 131 -6.02 -14.83 -3.42
N ASN A 132 -5.56 -14.50 -2.21
CA ASN A 132 -5.42 -13.11 -1.76
C ASN A 132 -4.51 -12.28 -2.67
N GLU A 133 -3.36 -12.82 -3.10
CA GLU A 133 -2.45 -12.08 -3.99
C GLU A 133 -3.07 -11.81 -5.38
N HIS A 134 -3.98 -12.66 -5.87
CA HIS A 134 -4.66 -12.45 -7.15
C HIS A 134 -5.88 -11.55 -7.07
N HIS A 135 -6.60 -11.61 -5.95
CA HIS A 135 -7.92 -10.99 -5.82
C HIS A 135 -7.92 -9.71 -4.99
N TYR A 136 -6.80 -9.38 -4.34
CA TYR A 136 -6.60 -8.09 -3.71
C TYR A 136 -6.23 -7.04 -4.75
N ILE A 137 -7.05 -6.00 -4.88
CA ILE A 137 -6.97 -5.07 -6.01
C ILE A 137 -6.33 -3.75 -5.59
N ALA A 138 -6.64 -3.18 -4.44
CA ALA A 138 -6.13 -1.86 -4.05
C ALA A 138 -6.23 -1.65 -2.54
N MET A 139 -5.45 -0.71 -2.03
CA MET A 139 -5.55 -0.24 -0.65
C MET A 139 -5.55 1.29 -0.62
N PHE A 140 -6.51 1.88 0.07
CA PHE A 140 -6.49 3.29 0.42
C PHE A 140 -6.22 3.46 1.91
N SER A 141 -5.24 4.28 2.24
CA SER A 141 -4.92 4.67 3.61
C SER A 141 -5.19 6.16 3.79
N GLY A 142 -6.35 6.48 4.38
CA GLY A 142 -6.80 7.85 4.62
C GLY A 142 -6.71 8.27 6.08
N GLY A 143 -6.45 9.56 6.29
CA GLY A 143 -6.53 10.20 7.61
C GLY A 143 -5.41 9.84 8.56
N GLY A 144 -4.25 9.39 8.06
CA GLY A 144 -3.06 9.05 8.84
C GLY A 144 -2.38 10.21 9.59
N GLY A 145 -3.04 11.37 9.66
CA GLY A 145 -2.53 12.58 10.29
C GLY A 145 -1.49 13.25 9.40
N ALA A 146 -1.94 14.25 8.64
CA ALA A 146 -1.02 15.22 8.05
C ALA A 146 -0.15 15.87 9.14
N GLU A 147 -0.66 15.96 10.38
CA GLU A 147 0.10 16.38 11.56
C GLU A 147 1.30 15.47 11.90
N TYR A 148 1.32 14.21 11.45
CA TYR A 148 2.42 13.25 11.65
C TYR A 148 3.21 12.99 10.36
N GLY A 149 2.97 13.77 9.29
CA GLY A 149 3.67 13.64 8.01
C GLY A 149 3.19 12.47 7.14
N PHE A 150 2.08 11.80 7.49
CA PHE A 150 1.52 10.74 6.66
C PHE A 150 0.49 11.32 5.68
N ASN A 151 0.80 11.25 4.39
CA ASN A 151 -0.13 11.58 3.33
C ASN A 151 -1.15 10.47 3.11
N ASN A 152 -2.35 10.83 2.66
CA ASN A 152 -3.29 9.86 2.14
C ASN A 152 -2.65 9.13 0.95
N ARG A 153 -2.68 7.81 0.97
CA ARG A 153 -2.00 6.96 -0.01
C ARG A 153 -3.00 6.03 -0.67
N LEU A 154 -2.95 5.95 -1.99
CA LEU A 154 -3.65 4.95 -2.78
C LEU A 154 -2.64 4.02 -3.43
N ASP A 155 -2.84 2.74 -3.16
CA ASP A 155 -1.98 1.64 -3.56
C ASP A 155 -2.72 0.73 -4.54
N PHE A 156 -2.08 0.39 -5.65
CA PHE A 156 -2.66 -0.45 -6.69
C PHE A 156 -1.95 -1.81 -6.76
N TYR A 157 -2.74 -2.88 -6.97
CA TYR A 157 -2.30 -4.26 -7.13
C TYR A 157 -2.53 -4.75 -8.58
N PRO A 158 -1.84 -5.81 -9.06
CA PRO A 158 -0.97 -6.71 -8.33
C PRO A 158 0.28 -5.98 -7.90
N CYS A 159 0.49 -6.02 -6.61
CA CYS A 159 1.79 -5.79 -6.06
C CYS A 159 2.00 -6.85 -5.03
N THR A 160 3.16 -7.44 -5.10
CA THR A 160 3.62 -8.28 -4.02
C THR A 160 5.12 -8.05 -3.89
N GLY A 161 5.55 -7.90 -2.64
CA GLY A 161 6.95 -7.68 -2.31
C GLY A 161 7.83 -8.87 -2.70
N PRO A 162 9.12 -8.84 -2.37
CA PRO A 162 10.05 -9.93 -2.69
C PRO A 162 9.57 -11.32 -2.20
N ASP A 163 8.69 -11.35 -1.18
CA ASP A 163 8.14 -12.56 -0.57
C ASP A 163 6.83 -13.08 -1.19
N SER A 164 6.37 -12.49 -2.29
CA SER A 164 5.21 -12.97 -3.03
C SER A 164 5.36 -14.41 -3.52
N LEU A 165 4.24 -15.14 -3.53
CA LEU A 165 4.16 -16.42 -4.22
C LEU A 165 3.73 -16.30 -5.69
N VAL A 166 3.22 -15.14 -6.14
CA VAL A 166 2.59 -14.94 -7.45
C VAL A 166 3.28 -13.87 -8.32
N THR A 167 3.62 -12.69 -7.79
CA THR A 167 4.22 -11.59 -8.58
C THR A 167 5.42 -10.96 -7.88
N LYS A 168 6.47 -10.57 -8.60
CA LYS A 168 7.62 -9.85 -8.01
C LYS A 168 7.60 -8.35 -8.34
N GLN A 169 6.42 -7.80 -8.65
CA GLN A 169 6.27 -6.43 -9.12
C GLN A 169 5.99 -5.47 -7.97
N TYR A 170 6.62 -4.30 -8.01
CA TYR A 170 6.49 -3.24 -7.01
C TYR A 170 5.14 -2.52 -7.04
N MET A 171 4.70 -2.00 -5.88
CA MET A 171 3.45 -1.26 -5.69
C MET A 171 3.49 0.02 -6.50
N ALA A 172 2.68 0.11 -7.56
CA ALA A 172 2.30 1.42 -8.07
C ALA A 172 1.49 2.10 -6.97
N ASN A 173 1.97 3.25 -6.49
CA ASN A 173 1.30 4.02 -5.46
C ASN A 173 1.31 5.51 -5.81
N GLU A 174 0.39 6.24 -5.21
CA GLU A 174 0.27 7.67 -5.35
C GLU A 174 -0.23 8.31 -4.05
N ILE A 175 0.19 9.56 -3.84
CA ILE A 175 -0.47 10.43 -2.87
C ILE A 175 -1.83 10.78 -3.47
N TYR A 176 -2.91 10.48 -2.75
CA TYR A 176 -4.27 10.68 -3.24
C TYR A 176 -5.14 11.36 -2.19
N ASN A 177 -5.54 12.60 -2.47
CA ASN A 177 -6.29 13.45 -1.55
C ASN A 177 -7.68 13.79 -2.12
N PRO A 178 -8.65 12.86 -2.03
CA PRO A 178 -10.03 13.05 -2.50
C PRO A 178 -10.86 14.00 -1.62
#